data_AF-A0A171KN81-F1
#
_entry.id   AF-A0A171KN81-F1
#
_cell.length_a   1.000
_cell.length_b   1.000
_cell.length_c   1.000
_cell.angle_alpha   90.00
_cell.angle_beta   90.00
_cell.angle_gamma   90.00
#
_symmetry.space_group_name_H-M   'P 1'
#
loop_
_entity.id
_entity.type
_entity.pdbx_description
1 polymer ?
#
loop_
_entity_poly.entity_id
_entity_poly.type
_entity_poly.pdbx_seq_one_letter_code
_entity_poly.pdbx_strand_id
1 'polypeptide(L)'
;MPNHKAPVMNPSPLRTFTLPLRPLTLAVMLAAALPAQAQWANQEGLDAKVLHRFEKFSQDGNLQGVNPAMAPIAHKTDNGILLQGSTWTGRPAQDPAAFGMDAGGLSYLLTLDADGKPAAYQQAPIPAATGMVHSDLLDIGAGKVLASASHYVMTPTFAQINRLVVIQDGKTEILAPANTDFDGPLGGVGQHAIDDDGNTYYGTTSLSPTLVKRAADGTFSTIVDFLQYQSGKALLKGGYSTVLLWSKQDDHLYIASRMPVYEPNKTGDYPGVDTAATVYGALSRIPGRALRAGKVTADDIEVLHYFTEGNIANNTRENVNVMIEDGTWLYGGGAAGMWRFNRADIEGGVAFLPFSPDLSAVHTADAPNLAGGPAGAIQGPIALGLDGNIYGTSTQDASITAANSRGVIRANGQGALFRLVPGQAPDRSDDRIEAVRYFNDSEFGSGLFGVRAGPVVNGKHWLLGTTRTGGSLNPESDTSGLIYALEIDLPDIAFTEPLKADKSSYTTGERPVLTWATTGAQKCLASGGWQGTQQASGRAQMPALATAGTVIYSLTCEGLAGSQRSDASITVTQGDTPVQPVAPTEVQDVGGGATLPAGLAGLALLALLRRRPGRHACRT
;
A
#
# COMPACT_ATOMS: atom_id res chain seq x y z
N MET A 1 -85.46 -0.46 14.37
CA MET A 1 -84.33 0.48 14.14
C MET A 1 -84.48 1.64 15.11
N PRO A 2 -83.43 2.16 15.78
CA PRO A 2 -82.16 1.56 16.24
C PRO A 2 -82.17 1.35 17.77
N ASN A 3 -81.23 0.57 18.33
CA ASN A 3 -80.94 0.39 19.77
C ASN A 3 -79.65 -0.46 19.89
N HIS A 4 -78.72 -0.33 20.84
CA HIS A 4 -78.40 0.66 21.87
C HIS A 4 -77.04 0.25 22.50
N LYS A 5 -76.25 1.24 22.93
CA LYS A 5 -75.36 1.29 24.12
C LYS A 5 -74.05 0.47 24.21
N ALA A 6 -73.00 1.22 24.58
CA ALA A 6 -71.71 0.82 25.13
C ALA A 6 -71.83 0.29 26.58
N PRO A 7 -70.82 -0.42 27.11
CA PRO A 7 -70.69 -0.65 28.54
C PRO A 7 -69.56 0.20 29.17
N VAL A 8 -69.90 0.80 30.30
CA VAL A 8 -69.01 1.28 31.36
C VAL A 8 -68.89 0.17 32.40
N MET A 9 -67.71 -0.07 32.98
CA MET A 9 -67.60 -0.67 34.31
C MET A 9 -66.46 -0.02 35.11
N ASN A 10 -66.81 0.39 36.33
CA ASN A 10 -65.99 1.02 37.37
C ASN A 10 -65.53 -0.04 38.41
N PRO A 11 -64.61 0.29 39.36
CA PRO A 11 -63.66 -0.63 39.99
C PRO A 11 -64.17 -1.29 41.29
N SER A 12 -63.44 -2.31 41.78
CA SER A 12 -63.63 -2.97 43.09
C SER A 12 -62.38 -3.82 43.45
N PRO A 13 -62.11 -4.13 44.74
CA PRO A 13 -60.96 -3.58 45.48
C PRO A 13 -59.82 -4.57 45.81
N LEU A 14 -58.72 -3.98 46.30
CA LEU A 14 -57.54 -4.62 46.89
C LEU A 14 -57.85 -5.78 47.86
N ARG A 15 -57.13 -6.89 47.69
CA ARG A 15 -56.82 -7.85 48.76
C ARG A 15 -55.31 -8.04 48.85
N THR A 16 -54.75 -7.56 49.95
CA THR A 16 -53.42 -7.87 50.48
C THR A 16 -53.39 -9.28 51.04
N PHE A 17 -52.38 -10.07 50.68
CA PHE A 17 -51.88 -11.18 51.49
C PHE A 17 -50.35 -11.16 51.44
N THR A 18 -49.77 -10.99 52.62
CA THR A 18 -48.34 -10.95 52.95
C THR A 18 -47.79 -12.36 53.23
N LEU A 19 -46.50 -12.59 52.92
CA LEU A 19 -45.46 -13.30 53.70
C LEU A 19 -44.35 -13.86 52.77
N PRO A 20 -43.10 -14.07 53.23
CA PRO A 20 -42.27 -13.34 54.20
C PRO A 20 -40.94 -12.85 53.59
N LEU A 21 -40.32 -11.86 54.24
CA LEU A 21 -38.97 -11.39 53.93
C LEU A 21 -37.91 -12.50 54.10
N ARG A 22 -37.04 -12.65 53.10
CA ARG A 22 -35.68 -13.19 53.27
C ARG A 22 -34.69 -12.03 53.10
N PRO A 23 -33.67 -11.88 53.97
CA PRO A 23 -32.68 -10.83 53.81
C PRO A 23 -31.75 -11.25 52.67
N LEU A 24 -31.81 -10.57 51.52
CA LEU A 24 -30.70 -10.60 50.57
C LEU A 24 -29.67 -9.58 51.03
N THR A 25 -28.50 -10.10 51.36
CA THR A 25 -27.24 -9.40 51.58
C THR A 25 -27.08 -8.20 50.65
N LEU A 26 -26.86 -7.03 51.26
CA LEU A 26 -26.50 -5.79 50.60
C LEU A 26 -25.10 -5.95 49.98
N ALA A 27 -25.02 -6.42 48.74
CA ALA A 27 -23.84 -6.20 47.92
C ALA A 27 -23.89 -4.75 47.45
N VAL A 28 -23.15 -3.89 48.14
CA VAL A 28 -22.75 -2.58 47.63
C VAL A 28 -21.98 -2.87 46.34
N MET A 29 -22.66 -2.80 45.19
CA MET A 29 -21.94 -2.62 43.93
C MET A 29 -21.26 -1.27 44.05
N LEU A 30 -19.94 -1.33 44.22
CA LEU A 30 -19.04 -0.23 43.93
C LEU A 30 -19.54 0.39 42.63
N ALA A 31 -19.95 1.66 42.65
CA ALA A 31 -20.15 2.42 41.43
C ALA A 31 -18.84 2.32 40.66
N ALA A 32 -18.80 1.43 39.65
CA ALA A 32 -17.76 1.49 38.65
C ALA A 32 -17.84 2.91 38.12
N ALA A 33 -16.76 3.67 38.33
CA ALA A 33 -16.63 5.01 37.79
C ALA A 33 -17.07 4.94 36.33
N LEU A 34 -18.09 5.74 36.00
CA LEU A 34 -18.48 6.02 34.63
C LEU A 34 -17.18 6.25 33.84
N PRO A 35 -16.97 5.62 32.68
CA PRO A 35 -15.81 5.94 31.88
C PRO A 35 -15.84 7.45 31.63
N ALA A 36 -14.76 8.09 32.04
CA ALA A 36 -14.54 9.50 31.84
C ALA A 36 -14.80 9.84 30.36
N GLN A 37 -15.35 11.03 30.16
CA GLN A 37 -15.49 11.73 28.89
C GLN A 37 -14.43 11.27 27.89
N ALA A 38 -14.83 10.48 26.89
CA ALA A 38 -13.99 10.26 25.72
C ALA A 38 -13.98 11.57 24.93
N GLN A 39 -13.18 12.56 25.38
CA GLN A 39 -12.57 13.48 24.44
C GLN A 39 -11.86 12.60 23.43
N TRP A 40 -12.27 12.67 22.16
CA TRP A 40 -11.63 11.94 21.08
C TRP A 40 -10.22 12.50 20.92
N ALA A 41 -9.30 12.01 21.73
CA ALA A 41 -7.90 12.13 21.45
C ALA A 41 -7.67 11.49 20.08
N ASN A 42 -6.92 12.15 19.21
CA ASN A 42 -6.20 11.47 18.14
C ASN A 42 -5.64 10.17 18.75
N GLN A 43 -5.75 9.03 18.07
CA GLN A 43 -5.09 7.82 18.59
C GLN A 43 -3.62 8.16 18.87
N GLU A 44 -3.14 7.87 20.10
CA GLU A 44 -1.74 8.07 20.46
C GLU A 44 -0.86 7.41 19.38
N GLY A 45 0.01 8.18 18.72
CA GLY A 45 0.94 7.68 17.71
C GLY A 45 0.55 7.83 16.23
N LEU A 46 -0.49 8.61 15.89
CA LEU A 46 -0.83 8.99 14.50
C LEU A 46 -0.95 10.52 14.34
N ASP A 47 0.12 11.22 14.73
CA ASP A 47 0.22 12.67 14.57
C ASP A 47 0.34 13.02 13.08
N ALA A 48 -0.49 13.94 12.58
CA ALA A 48 -0.24 14.53 11.26
C ALA A 48 0.53 15.84 11.40
N LYS A 49 1.62 15.94 10.64
CA LYS A 49 2.48 17.10 10.52
C LYS A 49 2.18 17.80 9.20
N VAL A 50 1.90 19.10 9.26
CA VAL A 50 1.83 19.92 8.04
C VAL A 50 3.24 20.12 7.51
N LEU A 51 3.48 19.70 6.27
CA LEU A 51 4.77 19.83 5.60
C LEU A 51 4.84 21.10 4.75
N HIS A 52 3.73 21.46 4.10
CA HIS A 52 3.65 22.66 3.27
C HIS A 52 2.20 23.10 3.11
N ARG A 53 1.96 24.42 3.10
CA ARG A 53 0.66 25.00 2.74
C ARG A 53 0.84 25.74 1.43
N PHE A 54 -0.03 25.46 0.47
CA PHE A 54 -0.08 26.24 -0.76
C PHE A 54 -0.71 27.59 -0.44
N GLU A 55 -0.32 28.63 -1.17
CA GLU A 55 -0.96 29.95 -1.12
C GLU A 55 -1.86 30.10 -2.35
N LYS A 56 -2.91 30.92 -2.30
CA LYS A 56 -3.79 31.13 -3.46
C LYS A 56 -3.16 32.10 -4.45
N PHE A 57 -2.43 33.07 -3.91
CA PHE A 57 -1.73 34.11 -4.64
C PHE A 57 -0.35 34.34 -4.00
N SER A 58 0.67 34.62 -4.81
CA SER A 58 1.93 35.16 -4.30
C SER A 58 1.76 36.59 -3.80
N GLN A 59 2.74 37.11 -3.07
CA GLN A 59 2.79 38.53 -2.65
C GLN A 59 2.68 39.52 -3.83
N ASP A 60 3.05 39.09 -5.04
CA ASP A 60 2.96 39.87 -6.28
C ASP A 60 1.60 39.71 -7.00
N GLY A 61 0.64 39.01 -6.39
CA GLY A 61 -0.71 38.80 -6.93
C GLY A 61 -0.84 37.70 -8.00
N ASN A 62 0.22 36.93 -8.27
CA ASN A 62 0.16 35.82 -9.23
C ASN A 62 -0.43 34.57 -8.58
N LEU A 63 -1.31 33.86 -9.30
CA LEU A 63 -1.86 32.58 -8.86
C LEU A 63 -0.75 31.57 -8.57
N GLN A 64 -0.75 31.06 -7.35
CA GLN A 64 0.04 29.92 -6.92
C GLN A 64 -0.96 28.75 -6.94
N GLY A 65 -0.63 27.67 -7.66
CA GLY A 65 -1.52 26.51 -7.83
C GLY A 65 -2.22 26.14 -6.53
N VAL A 66 -3.55 26.16 -6.55
CA VAL A 66 -4.34 26.41 -5.33
C VAL A 66 -4.54 25.13 -4.51
N ASN A 67 -4.55 23.97 -5.17
CA ASN A 67 -4.95 22.70 -4.58
C ASN A 67 -4.00 21.57 -5.02
N PRO A 68 -3.27 20.90 -4.14
CA PRO A 68 -2.52 19.70 -4.50
C PRO A 68 -3.44 18.61 -5.04
N ALA A 69 -3.01 17.96 -6.13
CA ALA A 69 -3.85 17.07 -6.92
C ALA A 69 -4.02 15.67 -6.32
N MET A 70 -3.02 15.24 -5.56
CA MET A 70 -2.77 13.87 -5.13
C MET A 70 -1.59 13.87 -4.15
N ALA A 71 -1.50 12.81 -3.34
CA ALA A 71 -0.37 12.59 -2.45
C ALA A 71 0.96 12.58 -3.24
N PRO A 72 1.97 13.35 -2.81
CA PRO A 72 3.25 13.43 -3.51
C PRO A 72 4.02 12.11 -3.43
N ILE A 73 4.91 11.89 -4.40
CA ILE A 73 5.89 10.81 -4.35
C ILE A 73 7.10 11.28 -3.54
N ALA A 74 7.58 10.43 -2.63
CA ALA A 74 8.81 10.66 -1.89
C ALA A 74 9.99 9.94 -2.52
N HIS A 75 11.04 10.68 -2.81
CA HIS A 75 12.33 10.15 -3.22
C HIS A 75 13.35 10.37 -2.10
N LYS A 76 14.06 9.30 -1.72
CA LYS A 76 15.22 9.43 -0.82
C LYS A 76 16.38 10.03 -1.59
N THR A 77 17.04 11.02 -1.00
CA THR A 77 18.24 11.66 -1.55
C THR A 77 19.41 11.50 -0.58
N ASP A 78 20.62 11.84 -1.01
CA ASP A 78 21.81 11.79 -0.15
C ASP A 78 21.68 12.70 1.09
N ASN A 79 20.93 13.81 0.97
CA ASN A 79 20.85 14.86 1.99
C ASN A 79 19.46 14.97 2.66
N GLY A 80 18.55 14.02 2.43
CA GLY A 80 17.20 14.07 2.99
C GLY A 80 16.16 13.44 2.06
N ILE A 81 14.97 14.04 2.02
CA ILE A 81 13.82 13.54 1.27
C ILE A 81 13.35 14.60 0.28
N LEU A 82 13.07 14.20 -0.96
CA LEU A 82 12.47 15.04 -1.98
C LEU A 82 11.03 14.59 -2.22
N LEU A 83 10.05 15.44 -1.93
CA LEU A 83 8.66 15.21 -2.30
C LEU A 83 8.36 15.87 -3.63
N GLN A 84 7.78 15.12 -4.57
CA GLN A 84 7.44 15.60 -5.89
C GLN A 84 5.95 15.36 -6.18
N GLY A 85 5.28 16.37 -6.70
CA GLY A 85 3.86 16.29 -7.03
C GLY A 85 3.37 17.41 -7.92
N SER A 86 2.05 17.52 -8.04
CA SER A 86 1.39 18.57 -8.82
C SER A 86 0.13 19.11 -8.14
N THR A 87 -0.32 20.28 -8.57
CA THR A 87 -1.61 20.87 -8.18
C THR A 87 -2.69 20.62 -9.24
N TRP A 88 -3.95 20.66 -8.82
CA TRP A 88 -5.11 20.91 -9.66
C TRP A 88 -5.11 22.35 -10.09
N THR A 89 -4.58 22.58 -11.26
CA THR A 89 -4.83 23.72 -12.14
C THR A 89 -3.98 23.46 -13.38
N GLY A 90 -4.19 24.17 -14.49
CA GLY A 90 -3.45 23.87 -15.73
C GLY A 90 -3.83 24.72 -16.93
N ARG A 91 -4.54 25.83 -16.73
CA ARG A 91 -5.03 26.70 -17.82
C ARG A 91 -4.27 28.03 -17.86
N PRO A 92 -4.14 28.72 -19.01
CA PRO A 92 -3.71 30.13 -19.03
C PRO A 92 -4.73 31.04 -18.34
N ALA A 93 -4.27 32.09 -17.66
CA ALA A 93 -5.04 33.07 -16.87
C ALA A 93 -5.99 34.00 -17.64
N GLN A 94 -6.32 33.70 -18.90
CA GLN A 94 -6.86 34.72 -19.81
C GLN A 94 -8.31 34.53 -20.26
N ASP A 95 -9.06 33.53 -19.78
CA ASP A 95 -10.46 33.33 -20.20
C ASP A 95 -11.47 33.29 -19.02
N PRO A 96 -12.10 34.43 -18.69
CA PRO A 96 -13.14 34.52 -17.67
C PRO A 96 -14.46 33.80 -18.03
N ALA A 97 -14.65 33.38 -19.29
CA ALA A 97 -15.95 32.89 -19.78
C ALA A 97 -16.19 31.38 -19.58
N ALA A 98 -15.27 30.67 -18.95
CA ALA A 98 -15.25 29.22 -19.00
C ALA A 98 -15.34 28.55 -17.61
N PHE A 99 -16.58 28.24 -17.20
CA PHE A 99 -16.93 27.25 -16.15
C PHE A 99 -16.16 27.30 -14.80
N GLY A 100 -15.62 28.45 -14.39
CA GLY A 100 -15.02 28.63 -13.06
C GLY A 100 -13.72 27.83 -12.80
N MET A 101 -12.97 27.47 -13.83
CA MET A 101 -11.65 26.82 -13.69
C MET A 101 -10.52 27.86 -13.81
N ASP A 102 -9.90 28.20 -12.68
CA ASP A 102 -8.78 29.14 -12.60
C ASP A 102 -7.47 28.59 -13.20
N ALA A 103 -6.54 29.52 -13.48
CA ALA A 103 -5.33 29.26 -14.23
C ALA A 103 -4.12 28.76 -13.42
N GLY A 104 -3.22 28.06 -14.12
CA GLY A 104 -1.84 27.79 -13.70
C GLY A 104 -1.67 26.58 -12.79
N GLY A 105 -1.52 25.39 -13.38
CA GLY A 105 -1.04 24.20 -12.68
C GLY A 105 0.39 24.36 -12.26
N LEU A 106 0.77 23.78 -11.14
CA LEU A 106 2.16 23.71 -10.73
C LEU A 106 2.58 22.26 -10.58
N SER A 107 3.76 21.93 -11.08
CA SER A 107 4.55 20.84 -10.53
C SER A 107 5.47 21.41 -9.46
N TYR A 108 5.63 20.69 -8.36
CA TYR A 108 6.39 21.17 -7.20
C TYR A 108 7.39 20.13 -6.71
N LEU A 109 8.40 20.64 -6.03
CA LEU A 109 9.38 19.92 -5.23
C LEU A 109 9.41 20.50 -3.83
N LEU A 110 9.24 19.65 -2.82
CA LEU A 110 9.47 20.00 -1.42
C LEU A 110 10.63 19.16 -0.90
N THR A 111 11.76 19.80 -0.62
CA THR A 111 12.91 19.16 0.01
C THR A 111 12.74 19.20 1.53
N LEU A 112 12.88 18.05 2.16
CA LEU A 112 12.97 17.89 3.60
C LEU A 112 14.39 17.48 3.98
N ASP A 113 14.87 17.95 5.13
CA ASP A 113 16.14 17.47 5.71
C ASP A 113 16.03 16.03 6.25
N ALA A 114 17.12 15.52 6.82
CA ALA A 114 17.17 14.17 7.39
C ALA A 114 16.18 13.95 8.58
N ASP A 115 15.77 15.04 9.25
CA ASP A 115 14.79 15.02 10.34
C ASP A 115 13.35 15.24 9.83
N GLY A 116 13.17 15.32 8.51
CA GLY A 116 11.87 15.56 7.88
C GLY A 116 11.35 16.98 8.06
N LYS A 117 12.21 17.99 8.27
CA LYS A 117 11.80 19.40 8.30
C LYS A 117 11.87 20.01 6.91
N PRO A 118 10.89 20.83 6.49
CA PRO A 118 10.95 21.56 5.23
C PRO A 118 12.21 22.41 5.13
N ALA A 119 13.04 22.16 4.11
CA ALA A 119 14.30 22.83 3.87
C ALA A 119 14.22 23.76 2.64
N ALA A 120 13.51 23.34 1.58
CA ALA A 120 13.33 24.13 0.37
C ALA A 120 12.03 23.77 -0.34
N TYR A 121 11.43 24.74 -1.02
CA TYR A 121 10.27 24.52 -1.89
C TYR A 121 10.54 25.16 -3.26
N GLN A 122 10.29 24.40 -4.32
CA GLN A 122 10.43 24.84 -5.70
C GLN A 122 9.17 24.45 -6.45
N GLN A 123 8.83 25.24 -7.47
CA GLN A 123 7.69 24.95 -8.32
C GLN A 123 7.92 25.48 -9.73
N ALA A 124 7.25 24.86 -10.70
CA ALA A 124 7.22 25.34 -12.07
C ALA A 124 5.79 25.27 -12.60
N PRO A 125 5.41 26.21 -13.48
CA PRO A 125 4.12 26.14 -14.16
C PRO A 125 4.06 24.90 -15.06
N ILE A 126 2.96 24.17 -14.95
CA ILE A 126 2.58 23.11 -15.89
C ILE A 126 2.24 23.80 -17.22
N PRO A 127 2.79 23.33 -18.37
CA PRO A 127 2.47 23.89 -19.66
C PRO A 127 0.97 23.90 -19.93
N ALA A 128 0.43 25.01 -20.42
CA ALA A 128 -1.01 25.16 -20.67
C ALA A 128 -1.61 24.07 -21.57
N ALA A 129 -0.82 23.55 -22.52
CA ALA A 129 -1.24 22.48 -23.42
C ALA A 129 -1.44 21.13 -22.72
N THR A 130 -0.85 20.94 -21.54
CA THR A 130 -0.98 19.73 -20.72
C THR A 130 -2.37 19.60 -20.14
N GLY A 131 -2.96 20.72 -19.69
CA GLY A 131 -4.21 20.71 -18.94
C GLY A 131 -4.03 20.17 -17.51
N MET A 132 -5.06 19.48 -17.00
CA MET A 132 -5.15 19.03 -15.61
C MET A 132 -4.66 17.59 -15.45
N VAL A 133 -3.74 17.37 -14.50
CA VAL A 133 -3.28 16.03 -14.08
C VAL A 133 -4.36 15.35 -13.22
N HIS A 134 -4.74 14.13 -13.57
CA HIS A 134 -5.92 13.45 -12.98
C HIS A 134 -5.82 11.92 -12.88
N SER A 135 -4.62 11.36 -13.04
CA SER A 135 -4.30 9.96 -12.68
C SER A 135 -3.61 9.92 -11.33
N ASP A 136 -3.37 8.74 -10.79
CA ASP A 136 -2.38 8.60 -9.74
C ASP A 136 -0.97 8.96 -10.27
N LEU A 137 -0.06 9.34 -9.37
CA LEU A 137 1.36 9.53 -9.70
C LEU A 137 2.07 8.18 -9.67
N LEU A 138 2.76 7.85 -10.75
CA LEU A 138 3.55 6.63 -10.87
C LEU A 138 5.04 6.97 -10.90
N ASP A 139 5.81 6.52 -9.90
CA ASP A 139 7.27 6.59 -9.96
C ASP A 139 7.77 5.61 -11.04
N ILE A 140 8.49 6.13 -12.03
CA ILE A 140 9.09 5.34 -13.10
C ILE A 140 10.63 5.31 -13.00
N GLY A 141 11.18 5.74 -11.86
CA GLY A 141 12.61 5.75 -11.56
C GLY A 141 13.34 7.01 -11.99
N ALA A 142 14.56 7.19 -11.46
CA ALA A 142 15.44 8.32 -11.76
C ALA A 142 14.79 9.71 -11.55
N GLY A 143 13.93 9.84 -10.53
CA GLY A 143 13.21 11.07 -10.21
C GLY A 143 12.11 11.44 -11.20
N LYS A 144 11.73 10.52 -12.09
CA LYS A 144 10.65 10.72 -13.06
C LYS A 144 9.35 10.16 -12.53
N VAL A 145 8.31 10.96 -12.63
CA VAL A 145 6.96 10.61 -12.23
C VAL A 145 6.05 10.70 -13.44
N LEU A 146 5.41 9.58 -13.79
CA LEU A 146 4.46 9.50 -14.88
C LEU A 146 3.05 9.80 -14.36
N ALA A 147 2.30 10.58 -15.14
CA ALA A 147 0.88 10.81 -14.88
C ALA A 147 0.12 11.04 -16.20
N SER A 148 -1.20 10.86 -16.18
CA SER A 148 -2.10 11.29 -17.24
C SER A 148 -2.69 12.65 -16.94
N ALA A 149 -2.87 13.43 -18.01
CA ALA A 149 -3.48 14.74 -17.97
C ALA A 149 -4.54 14.87 -19.07
N SER A 150 -5.48 15.80 -18.87
CA SER A 150 -6.47 16.15 -19.89
C SER A 150 -6.64 17.65 -20.05
N HIS A 151 -6.78 18.07 -21.31
CA HIS A 151 -7.02 19.45 -21.72
C HIS A 151 -8.34 19.53 -22.51
N TYR A 152 -9.22 20.44 -22.11
CA TYR A 152 -10.47 20.73 -22.83
C TYR A 152 -10.27 21.87 -23.81
N VAL A 153 -10.62 21.60 -25.06
CA VAL A 153 -10.61 22.62 -26.12
C VAL A 153 -12.06 22.93 -26.47
N MET A 154 -12.42 24.21 -26.32
CA MET A 154 -13.71 24.73 -26.73
C MET A 154 -13.71 24.90 -28.26
N THR A 155 -13.98 23.82 -28.98
CA THR A 155 -14.37 23.86 -30.40
C THR A 155 -15.91 23.77 -30.51
N PRO A 156 -16.52 23.96 -31.70
CA PRO A 156 -17.98 23.82 -31.85
C PRO A 156 -18.55 22.50 -31.31
N THR A 157 -17.72 21.45 -31.26
CA THR A 157 -17.94 20.22 -30.51
C THR A 157 -16.95 20.18 -29.34
N PHE A 158 -17.42 20.10 -28.10
CA PHE A 158 -16.55 19.99 -26.93
C PHE A 158 -15.54 18.84 -27.09
N ALA A 159 -14.23 19.14 -27.11
CA ALA A 159 -13.17 18.16 -27.37
C ALA A 159 -12.28 17.98 -26.13
N GLN A 160 -12.09 16.72 -25.72
CA GLN A 160 -11.16 16.33 -24.66
C GLN A 160 -9.88 15.78 -25.29
N ILE A 161 -8.76 16.37 -24.92
CA ILE A 161 -7.44 15.96 -25.36
C ILE A 161 -6.73 15.32 -24.16
N ASN A 162 -6.48 14.01 -24.23
CA ASN A 162 -5.75 13.29 -23.19
C ASN A 162 -4.25 13.22 -23.55
N ARG A 163 -3.42 13.21 -22.51
CA ARG A 163 -1.96 13.30 -22.58
C ARG A 163 -1.36 12.39 -21.52
N LEU A 164 -0.16 11.91 -21.82
CA LEU A 164 0.74 11.36 -20.82
C LEU A 164 1.83 12.40 -20.55
N VAL A 165 2.16 12.61 -19.29
CA VAL A 165 3.19 13.56 -18.88
C VAL A 165 4.21 12.90 -17.98
N VAL A 166 5.44 13.42 -18.03
CA VAL A 166 6.46 13.14 -17.04
C VAL A 166 6.74 14.40 -16.27
N ILE A 167 6.70 14.29 -14.94
CA ILE A 167 7.22 15.29 -14.03
C ILE A 167 8.62 14.84 -13.65
N GLN A 168 9.62 15.70 -13.82
CA GLN A 168 10.99 15.46 -13.40
C GLN A 168 11.60 16.78 -12.93
N ASP A 169 12.28 16.76 -11.78
CA ASP A 169 12.91 17.95 -11.19
C ASP A 169 11.95 19.15 -11.10
N GLY A 170 10.69 18.88 -10.75
CA GLY A 170 9.64 19.90 -10.61
C GLY A 170 9.13 20.48 -11.93
N LYS A 171 9.55 19.95 -13.09
CA LYS A 171 9.09 20.38 -14.43
C LYS A 171 8.20 19.31 -15.05
N THR A 172 7.15 19.74 -15.75
CA THR A 172 6.21 18.86 -16.43
C THR A 172 6.43 18.90 -17.94
N GLU A 173 6.62 17.72 -18.55
CA GLU A 173 6.78 17.55 -19.98
C GLU A 173 5.68 16.65 -20.54
N ILE A 174 5.10 17.04 -21.68
CA ILE A 174 4.16 16.20 -22.43
C ILE A 174 4.97 15.15 -23.19
N LEU A 175 4.66 13.88 -22.94
CA LEU A 175 5.28 12.79 -23.68
C LEU A 175 4.66 12.66 -25.07
N ALA A 176 5.53 12.56 -26.07
CA ALA A 176 5.20 12.09 -27.40
C ALA A 176 5.66 10.63 -27.56
N PRO A 177 4.94 9.80 -28.33
CA PRO A 177 5.41 8.48 -28.70
C PRO A 177 6.76 8.54 -29.42
N ALA A 178 7.70 7.67 -29.04
CA ALA A 178 8.99 7.57 -29.73
C ALA A 178 8.84 7.01 -31.16
N ASN A 179 7.83 6.17 -31.38
CA ASN A 179 7.45 5.65 -32.69
C ASN A 179 6.42 6.58 -33.36
N THR A 180 6.72 7.03 -34.58
CA THR A 180 5.90 7.99 -35.33
C THR A 180 4.55 7.44 -35.80
N ASP A 181 4.42 6.13 -35.85
CA ASP A 181 3.25 5.45 -36.43
C ASP A 181 2.17 5.13 -35.37
N PHE A 182 2.39 5.51 -34.11
CA PHE A 182 1.40 5.31 -33.05
C PHE A 182 0.32 6.40 -33.11
N ASP A 183 -0.87 6.02 -33.57
CA ASP A 183 -2.09 6.86 -33.58
C ASP A 183 -3.10 6.43 -32.49
N GLY A 184 -2.62 5.72 -31.47
CA GLY A 184 -3.46 5.24 -30.38
C GLY A 184 -3.80 6.33 -29.35
N PRO A 185 -4.85 6.11 -28.53
CA PRO A 185 -5.21 7.04 -27.46
C PRO A 185 -4.10 7.17 -26.42
N LEU A 186 -3.80 8.40 -26.00
CA LEU A 186 -2.85 8.69 -24.93
C LEU A 186 -3.57 9.09 -23.65
N GLY A 187 -3.15 8.54 -22.51
CA GLY A 187 -3.62 8.92 -21.19
C GLY A 187 -5.01 8.36 -20.81
N GLY A 188 -5.22 8.23 -19.51
CA GLY A 188 -6.47 7.77 -18.91
C GLY A 188 -6.57 8.12 -17.43
N VAL A 189 -7.72 7.86 -16.81
CA VAL A 189 -7.96 8.17 -15.40
C VAL A 189 -7.56 7.00 -14.49
N GLY A 190 -7.22 7.32 -13.24
CA GLY A 190 -6.96 6.34 -12.20
C GLY A 190 -5.49 5.91 -12.08
N GLN A 191 -5.22 4.67 -11.66
CA GLN A 191 -3.88 4.18 -11.34
C GLN A 191 -3.19 3.54 -12.56
N HIS A 192 -1.95 3.94 -12.83
CA HIS A 192 -1.09 3.30 -13.83
C HIS A 192 -0.17 2.27 -13.16
N ALA A 193 0.37 1.33 -13.94
CA ALA A 193 1.29 0.31 -13.44
C ALA A 193 2.65 0.37 -14.17
N ILE A 194 3.71 -0.10 -13.51
CA ILE A 194 5.03 -0.35 -14.08
C ILE A 194 5.45 -1.78 -13.78
N ASP A 195 5.99 -2.50 -14.76
CA ASP A 195 6.55 -3.83 -14.56
C ASP A 195 8.04 -3.81 -14.21
N ASP A 196 8.60 -4.98 -13.89
CA ASP A 196 10.01 -5.14 -13.53
C ASP A 196 11.00 -4.79 -14.66
N ASP A 197 10.52 -4.73 -15.92
CA ASP A 197 11.31 -4.35 -17.09
C ASP A 197 11.23 -2.84 -17.38
N GLY A 198 10.48 -2.08 -16.55
CA GLY A 198 10.28 -0.65 -16.72
C GLY A 198 9.25 -0.28 -17.79
N ASN A 199 8.45 -1.25 -18.28
CA ASN A 199 7.31 -0.93 -19.14
C ASN A 199 6.16 -0.40 -18.28
N THR A 200 5.51 0.66 -18.74
CA THR A 200 4.34 1.22 -18.07
C THR A 200 3.06 0.91 -18.81
N TYR A 201 2.00 0.71 -18.05
CA TYR A 201 0.67 0.33 -18.53
C TYR A 201 -0.37 1.30 -18.04
N TYR A 202 -1.26 1.70 -18.94
CA TYR A 202 -2.39 2.55 -18.62
C TYR A 202 -3.60 2.18 -19.46
N GLY A 203 -4.78 2.33 -18.86
CA GLY A 203 -6.04 2.28 -19.58
C GLY A 203 -6.36 3.62 -20.22
N THR A 204 -7.30 3.61 -21.15
CA THR A 204 -7.74 4.80 -21.87
C THR A 204 -9.23 5.07 -21.67
N THR A 205 -9.76 6.09 -22.34
CA THR A 205 -11.09 6.63 -22.05
C THR A 205 -12.27 5.74 -22.45
N SER A 206 -13.47 6.17 -22.07
CA SER A 206 -14.70 5.43 -22.36
C SER A 206 -15.03 5.26 -23.85
N LEU A 207 -14.48 6.12 -24.71
CA LEU A 207 -14.72 6.07 -26.15
C LEU A 207 -13.82 5.07 -26.86
N SER A 208 -12.73 4.65 -26.22
CA SER A 208 -11.77 3.69 -26.75
C SER A 208 -11.20 2.91 -25.56
N PRO A 209 -11.89 1.87 -25.05
CA PRO A 209 -11.43 1.06 -23.93
C PRO A 209 -10.23 0.21 -24.39
N THR A 210 -9.04 0.77 -24.29
CA THR A 210 -7.81 0.08 -24.67
C THR A 210 -6.85 0.02 -23.50
N LEU A 211 -6.03 -1.03 -23.48
CA LEU A 211 -4.86 -1.13 -22.64
C LEU A 211 -3.64 -0.79 -23.48
N VAL A 212 -2.91 0.25 -23.08
CA VAL A 212 -1.73 0.71 -23.78
C VAL A 212 -0.49 0.41 -22.95
N LYS A 213 0.55 -0.06 -23.61
CA LYS A 213 1.89 -0.23 -23.06
C LYS A 213 2.80 0.85 -23.62
N ARG A 214 3.56 1.50 -22.75
CA ARG A 214 4.75 2.27 -23.08
C ARG A 214 5.96 1.45 -22.62
N ALA A 215 6.79 1.01 -23.55
CA ALA A 215 8.02 0.31 -23.20
C ALA A 215 9.03 1.25 -22.53
N ALA A 216 10.05 0.70 -21.88
CA ALA A 216 11.08 1.46 -21.18
C ALA A 216 11.81 2.47 -22.10
N ASP A 217 11.95 2.12 -23.39
CA ASP A 217 12.55 2.98 -24.44
C ASP A 217 11.63 4.12 -24.92
N GLY A 218 10.37 4.17 -24.44
CA GLY A 218 9.40 5.18 -24.82
C GLY A 218 8.56 4.84 -26.05
N THR A 219 8.67 3.64 -26.61
CA THR A 219 7.77 3.16 -27.68
C THR A 219 6.39 2.81 -27.13
N PHE A 220 5.35 3.10 -27.90
CA PHE A 220 3.96 2.87 -27.51
C PHE A 220 3.31 1.77 -28.36
N SER A 221 2.47 0.96 -27.72
CA SER A 221 1.68 -0.08 -28.37
C SER A 221 0.33 -0.26 -27.68
N THR A 222 -0.73 -0.36 -28.46
CA THR A 222 -2.03 -0.83 -27.95
C THR A 222 -1.95 -2.35 -27.83
N ILE A 223 -2.05 -2.85 -26.60
CA ILE A 223 -1.90 -4.28 -26.31
C ILE A 223 -3.26 -4.99 -26.29
N VAL A 224 -4.31 -4.29 -25.85
CA VAL A 224 -5.68 -4.81 -25.82
C VAL A 224 -6.65 -3.73 -26.27
N ASP A 225 -7.57 -4.10 -27.17
CA ASP A 225 -8.78 -3.34 -27.45
C ASP A 225 -9.98 -4.15 -26.95
N PHE A 226 -10.59 -3.70 -25.85
CA PHE A 226 -11.66 -4.46 -25.19
C PHE A 226 -12.96 -4.49 -26.02
N LEU A 227 -13.12 -3.60 -27.02
CA LEU A 227 -14.25 -3.67 -27.95
C LEU A 227 -14.23 -4.93 -28.82
N GLN A 228 -13.07 -5.56 -28.98
CA GLN A 228 -12.95 -6.83 -29.73
C GLN A 228 -13.60 -8.01 -28.99
N TYR A 229 -13.83 -7.87 -27.69
CA TYR A 229 -14.41 -8.90 -26.82
C TYR A 229 -15.82 -8.54 -26.34
N GLN A 230 -16.54 -7.75 -27.13
CA GLN A 230 -17.91 -7.35 -26.84
C GLN A 230 -18.93 -8.36 -27.39
N SER A 231 -19.99 -8.61 -26.63
CA SER A 231 -21.21 -9.28 -27.09
C SER A 231 -22.38 -8.32 -26.91
N GLY A 232 -22.95 -7.83 -28.02
CA GLY A 232 -23.91 -6.73 -27.96
C GLY A 232 -23.28 -5.49 -27.32
N LYS A 233 -23.83 -5.05 -26.18
CA LYS A 233 -23.30 -3.92 -25.38
C LYS A 233 -22.39 -4.38 -24.22
N ALA A 234 -22.29 -5.69 -23.98
CA ALA A 234 -21.53 -6.25 -22.86
C ALA A 234 -20.05 -6.42 -23.23
N LEU A 235 -19.14 -5.86 -22.42
CA LEU A 235 -17.70 -6.07 -22.55
C LEU A 235 -17.28 -7.26 -21.68
N LEU A 236 -17.01 -8.41 -22.30
CA LEU A 236 -16.87 -9.68 -21.58
C LEU A 236 -15.50 -9.88 -20.95
N LYS A 237 -14.45 -9.22 -21.44
CA LYS A 237 -13.05 -9.43 -20.99
C LYS A 237 -12.46 -8.23 -20.26
N GLY A 238 -13.30 -7.40 -19.63
CA GLY A 238 -12.89 -6.11 -19.07
C GLY A 238 -13.29 -4.95 -19.98
N GLY A 239 -12.97 -3.72 -19.57
CA GLY A 239 -13.50 -2.52 -20.21
C GLY A 239 -12.64 -1.29 -19.98
N TYR A 240 -13.22 -0.23 -19.40
CA TYR A 240 -12.47 0.98 -19.08
C TYR A 240 -11.51 0.70 -17.94
N SER A 241 -10.30 0.29 -18.26
CA SER A 241 -9.24 0.03 -17.28
C SER A 241 -8.91 1.32 -16.55
N THR A 242 -9.20 1.37 -15.24
CA THR A 242 -8.96 2.57 -14.43
C THR A 242 -7.99 2.32 -13.28
N VAL A 243 -7.84 1.07 -12.85
CA VAL A 243 -6.90 0.73 -11.77
C VAL A 243 -6.04 -0.43 -12.24
N LEU A 244 -4.74 -0.19 -12.33
CA LEU A 244 -3.77 -1.16 -12.80
C LEU A 244 -2.73 -1.39 -11.71
N LEU A 245 -2.41 -2.66 -11.44
CA LEU A 245 -1.37 -3.07 -10.51
C LEU A 245 -0.53 -4.18 -11.14
N TRP A 246 0.78 -3.96 -11.23
CA TRP A 246 1.71 -5.04 -11.54
C TRP A 246 2.03 -5.81 -10.25
N SER A 247 1.78 -7.11 -10.25
CA SER A 247 2.27 -7.98 -9.19
C SER A 247 3.51 -8.73 -9.64
N LYS A 248 4.64 -8.40 -9.03
CA LYS A 248 5.91 -9.10 -9.24
C LYS A 248 5.84 -10.55 -8.80
N GLN A 249 5.14 -10.82 -7.69
CA GLN A 249 5.01 -12.18 -7.16
C GLN A 249 4.33 -13.11 -8.15
N ASP A 250 3.30 -12.62 -8.83
CA ASP A 250 2.53 -13.42 -9.77
C ASP A 250 3.09 -13.35 -11.19
N ASP A 251 3.90 -12.34 -11.52
CA ASP A 251 4.23 -11.94 -12.90
C ASP A 251 2.94 -11.68 -13.71
N HIS A 252 2.02 -10.89 -13.14
CA HIS A 252 0.74 -10.54 -13.75
C HIS A 252 0.40 -9.06 -13.58
N LEU A 253 -0.29 -8.50 -14.56
CA LEU A 253 -0.96 -7.21 -14.47
C LEU A 253 -2.42 -7.44 -14.07
N TYR A 254 -2.80 -6.95 -12.89
CA TYR A 254 -4.17 -6.90 -12.42
C TYR A 254 -4.84 -5.61 -12.87
N ILE A 255 -6.10 -5.71 -13.28
CA ILE A 255 -6.87 -4.63 -13.90
C ILE A 255 -8.26 -4.60 -13.27
N ALA A 256 -8.60 -3.50 -12.59
CA ALA A 256 -9.99 -3.19 -12.29
C ALA A 256 -10.53 -2.21 -13.34
N SER A 257 -11.52 -2.69 -14.10
CA SER A 257 -12.18 -1.93 -15.16
C SER A 257 -13.57 -1.47 -14.73
N ARG A 258 -13.97 -0.30 -15.19
CA ARG A 258 -15.36 0.17 -15.17
C ARG A 258 -16.08 -0.20 -16.47
N MET A 259 -17.38 -0.44 -16.39
CA MET A 259 -18.26 -0.61 -17.56
C MET A 259 -19.11 0.65 -17.80
N PRO A 260 -19.46 0.97 -19.06
CA PRO A 260 -20.34 2.10 -19.37
C PRO A 260 -21.70 1.94 -18.70
N VAL A 261 -22.07 2.89 -17.84
CA VAL A 261 -23.26 2.85 -16.96
C VAL A 261 -24.55 3.22 -17.71
N TYR A 262 -24.48 3.63 -18.97
CA TYR A 262 -25.58 4.35 -19.63
C TYR A 262 -26.80 3.52 -20.00
N GLU A 263 -26.77 2.20 -19.89
CA GLU A 263 -27.99 1.40 -19.83
C GLU A 263 -27.80 0.28 -18.80
N PRO A 264 -28.81 -0.07 -17.98
CA PRO A 264 -28.70 -1.20 -17.09
C PRO A 264 -28.49 -2.45 -17.94
N ASN A 265 -27.24 -2.94 -17.96
CA ASN A 265 -26.87 -4.25 -18.50
C ASN A 265 -27.50 -5.33 -17.62
N LYS A 266 -28.83 -5.44 -17.62
CA LYS A 266 -29.54 -6.64 -17.20
C LYS A 266 -29.36 -7.65 -18.31
N THR A 267 -28.22 -8.35 -18.35
CA THR A 267 -27.98 -9.37 -19.36
C THR A 267 -27.49 -10.65 -18.71
N GLY A 268 -27.97 -11.79 -19.23
CA GLY A 268 -27.40 -13.11 -18.98
C GLY A 268 -26.13 -13.40 -19.78
N ASP A 269 -25.46 -12.36 -20.30
CA ASP A 269 -24.29 -12.49 -21.17
C ASP A 269 -22.98 -12.61 -20.36
N TYR A 270 -23.01 -12.24 -19.07
CA TYR A 270 -21.85 -12.33 -18.19
C TYR A 270 -21.80 -13.70 -17.50
N PRO A 271 -20.76 -14.51 -17.72
CA PRO A 271 -20.63 -15.82 -17.10
C PRO A 271 -20.65 -15.71 -15.57
N GLY A 272 -21.50 -16.50 -14.91
CA GLY A 272 -21.56 -16.58 -13.44
C GLY A 272 -22.24 -15.41 -12.74
N VAL A 273 -22.83 -14.46 -13.47
CA VAL A 273 -23.57 -13.31 -12.91
C VAL A 273 -25.07 -13.58 -12.99
N ASP A 274 -25.82 -13.22 -11.94
CA ASP A 274 -27.29 -13.25 -11.98
C ASP A 274 -27.80 -12.35 -13.11
N THR A 275 -28.64 -12.91 -13.99
CA THR A 275 -29.29 -12.23 -15.11
C THR A 275 -30.06 -10.96 -14.74
N ALA A 276 -30.47 -10.81 -13.48
CA ALA A 276 -31.16 -9.62 -12.97
C ALA A 276 -30.21 -8.51 -12.46
N ALA A 277 -28.93 -8.83 -12.21
CA ALA A 277 -27.94 -7.91 -11.68
C ALA A 277 -27.39 -6.97 -12.76
N THR A 278 -26.88 -5.81 -12.34
CA THR A 278 -26.18 -4.86 -13.21
C THR A 278 -24.68 -4.97 -12.98
N VAL A 279 -23.90 -5.15 -14.05
CA VAL A 279 -22.43 -5.20 -13.96
C VAL A 279 -21.85 -3.78 -14.07
N TYR A 280 -21.15 -3.34 -13.02
CA TYR A 280 -20.49 -2.04 -12.95
C TYR A 280 -19.01 -2.07 -13.36
N GLY A 281 -18.38 -3.25 -13.32
CA GLY A 281 -16.95 -3.41 -13.57
C GLY A 281 -16.51 -4.87 -13.61
N ALA A 282 -15.22 -5.08 -13.87
CA ALA A 282 -14.59 -6.39 -13.79
C ALA A 282 -13.20 -6.28 -13.16
N LEU A 283 -12.81 -7.30 -12.40
CA LEU A 283 -11.43 -7.56 -12.00
C LEU A 283 -10.88 -8.61 -12.96
N SER A 284 -9.76 -8.31 -13.59
CA SER A 284 -9.12 -9.20 -14.55
C SER A 284 -7.62 -9.22 -14.34
N ARG A 285 -6.94 -10.23 -14.87
CA ARG A 285 -5.48 -10.26 -14.93
C ARG A 285 -4.97 -10.73 -16.28
N ILE A 286 -3.78 -10.26 -16.62
CA ILE A 286 -3.04 -10.64 -17.84
C ILE A 286 -1.63 -11.06 -17.42
N PRO A 287 -1.13 -12.22 -17.87
CA PRO A 287 0.20 -12.69 -17.51
C PRO A 287 1.29 -11.84 -18.19
N GLY A 288 2.37 -11.61 -17.45
CA GLY A 288 3.55 -10.86 -17.89
C GLY A 288 4.12 -11.35 -19.22
N ARG A 289 4.16 -12.67 -19.41
CA ARG A 289 4.61 -13.28 -20.67
C ARG A 289 3.86 -12.75 -21.89
N ALA A 290 2.54 -12.53 -21.79
CA ALA A 290 1.71 -12.06 -22.91
C ALA A 290 1.92 -10.55 -23.15
N LEU A 291 2.04 -9.77 -22.08
CA LEU A 291 2.32 -8.33 -22.14
C LEU A 291 3.70 -8.02 -22.75
N ARG A 292 4.71 -8.85 -22.42
CA ARG A 292 6.06 -8.73 -22.98
C ARG A 292 6.13 -9.19 -24.44
N ALA A 293 5.35 -10.20 -24.82
CA ALA A 293 5.22 -10.62 -26.21
C ALA A 293 4.47 -9.60 -27.10
N GLY A 294 3.75 -8.65 -26.52
CA GLY A 294 3.01 -7.61 -27.24
C GLY A 294 1.76 -8.11 -27.98
N LYS A 295 1.35 -9.36 -27.74
CA LYS A 295 0.22 -10.02 -28.39
C LYS A 295 -0.65 -10.70 -27.34
N VAL A 296 -1.56 -9.93 -26.75
CA VAL A 296 -2.54 -10.43 -25.79
C VAL A 296 -3.77 -10.91 -26.54
N THR A 297 -4.17 -12.15 -26.30
CA THR A 297 -5.39 -12.75 -26.87
C THR A 297 -6.50 -12.86 -25.82
N ALA A 298 -7.70 -13.27 -26.24
CA ALA A 298 -8.82 -13.49 -25.32
C ALA A 298 -8.49 -14.51 -24.20
N ASP A 299 -7.66 -15.51 -24.51
CA ASP A 299 -7.27 -16.57 -23.56
C ASP A 299 -6.24 -16.08 -22.54
N ASP A 300 -5.51 -15.01 -22.86
CA ASP A 300 -4.57 -14.38 -21.93
C ASP A 300 -5.28 -13.44 -20.94
N ILE A 301 -6.53 -13.07 -21.20
CA ILE A 301 -7.32 -12.20 -20.34
C ILE A 301 -8.25 -13.04 -19.47
N GLU A 302 -7.83 -13.24 -18.22
CA GLU A 302 -8.61 -13.96 -17.22
C GLU A 302 -9.46 -12.98 -16.42
N VAL A 303 -10.79 -13.13 -16.49
CA VAL A 303 -11.71 -12.36 -15.66
C VAL A 303 -11.90 -13.11 -14.35
N LEU A 304 -11.53 -12.46 -13.25
CA LEU A 304 -11.55 -13.03 -11.90
C LEU A 304 -12.88 -12.75 -11.20
N HIS A 305 -13.50 -11.60 -11.48
CA HIS A 305 -14.76 -11.21 -10.87
C HIS A 305 -15.48 -10.14 -11.71
N TYR A 306 -16.82 -10.16 -11.71
CA TYR A 306 -17.64 -9.06 -12.19
C TYR A 306 -18.31 -8.36 -11.01
N PHE A 307 -18.10 -7.05 -10.90
CA PHE A 307 -18.64 -6.28 -9.80
C PHE A 307 -20.08 -5.90 -10.09
N THR A 308 -21.01 -6.44 -9.30
CA THR A 308 -22.45 -6.14 -9.38
C THR A 308 -22.91 -5.10 -8.36
N GLU A 309 -22.03 -4.68 -7.46
CA GLU A 309 -22.29 -3.71 -6.41
C GLU A 309 -21.13 -2.71 -6.25
N GLY A 310 -21.38 -1.59 -5.58
CA GLY A 310 -20.32 -0.77 -4.97
C GLY A 310 -19.45 0.10 -5.87
N ASN A 311 -19.81 0.35 -7.15
CA ASN A 311 -19.08 1.21 -8.13
C ASN A 311 -17.58 1.40 -7.79
N ILE A 312 -16.87 0.28 -7.83
CA ILE A 312 -15.52 0.10 -7.27
C ILE A 312 -14.41 0.73 -8.09
N ALA A 313 -14.66 0.99 -9.36
CA ALA A 313 -13.73 1.64 -10.28
C ALA A 313 -14.24 3.04 -10.63
N ASN A 314 -14.83 3.76 -9.65
CA ASN A 314 -15.34 5.12 -9.84
C ASN A 314 -14.23 6.16 -9.89
N ASN A 315 -13.25 5.90 -10.76
CA ASN A 315 -12.26 6.88 -11.12
C ASN A 315 -12.93 7.95 -11.97
N THR A 316 -12.84 9.17 -11.47
CA THR A 316 -13.23 10.38 -12.20
C THR A 316 -12.02 11.29 -12.26
N ARG A 317 -12.15 12.42 -12.95
CA ARG A 317 -11.09 13.43 -12.93
C ARG A 317 -10.79 13.95 -11.52
N GLU A 318 -11.76 13.81 -10.63
CA GLU A 318 -11.74 14.34 -9.28
C GLU A 318 -11.63 13.26 -8.20
N ASN A 319 -11.58 12.00 -8.59
CA ASN A 319 -11.47 10.89 -7.66
C ASN A 319 -10.60 9.81 -8.28
N VAL A 320 -9.44 9.57 -7.67
CA VAL A 320 -8.46 8.58 -8.10
C VAL A 320 -8.43 7.47 -7.06
N ASN A 321 -9.08 6.34 -7.34
CA ASN A 321 -8.99 5.13 -6.55
C ASN A 321 -7.83 4.27 -7.05
N VAL A 322 -7.16 3.59 -6.13
CA VAL A 322 -6.04 2.68 -6.42
C VAL A 322 -6.32 1.30 -5.85
N MET A 323 -5.53 0.33 -6.31
CA MET A 323 -5.44 -1.02 -5.81
C MET A 323 -4.03 -1.26 -5.29
N ILE A 324 -3.94 -1.97 -4.16
CA ILE A 324 -2.68 -2.37 -3.55
C ILE A 324 -2.69 -3.88 -3.30
N GLU A 325 -1.51 -4.47 -3.20
CA GLU A 325 -1.32 -5.86 -2.78
C GLU A 325 -0.77 -5.95 -1.35
N ASP A 326 -1.27 -6.93 -0.59
CA ASP A 326 -0.71 -7.37 0.69
C ASP A 326 -0.68 -8.91 0.70
N GLY A 327 0.50 -9.48 0.43
CA GLY A 327 0.65 -10.91 0.20
C GLY A 327 -0.26 -11.39 -0.92
N THR A 328 -1.09 -12.41 -0.67
CA THR A 328 -2.04 -12.94 -1.66
C THR A 328 -3.29 -12.07 -1.84
N TRP A 329 -3.48 -11.04 -1.02
CA TRP A 329 -4.69 -10.21 -1.04
C TRP A 329 -4.50 -8.98 -1.91
N LEU A 330 -5.55 -8.62 -2.63
CA LEU A 330 -5.71 -7.31 -3.25
C LEU A 330 -6.73 -6.52 -2.45
N TYR A 331 -6.46 -5.24 -2.25
CA TYR A 331 -7.39 -4.28 -1.67
C TYR A 331 -7.56 -3.10 -2.62
N GLY A 332 -8.79 -2.61 -2.74
CA GLY A 332 -9.07 -1.40 -3.50
C GLY A 332 -10.18 -0.56 -2.89
N GLY A 333 -10.20 0.71 -3.28
CA GLY A 333 -11.28 1.63 -2.93
C GLY A 333 -12.44 1.59 -3.91
N GLY A 334 -13.59 2.14 -3.51
CA GLY A 334 -14.78 2.27 -4.32
C GLY A 334 -15.72 3.35 -3.79
N ALA A 335 -16.83 3.58 -4.50
CA ALA A 335 -17.79 4.62 -4.13
C ALA A 335 -18.52 4.33 -2.80
N ALA A 336 -18.58 3.08 -2.37
CA ALA A 336 -19.32 2.62 -1.19
C ALA A 336 -18.43 2.13 -0.03
N GLY A 337 -17.11 2.11 -0.21
CA GLY A 337 -16.18 1.59 0.79
C GLY A 337 -14.98 0.90 0.14
N MET A 338 -14.37 -0.01 0.88
CA MET A 338 -13.28 -0.84 0.39
C MET A 338 -13.79 -2.18 -0.13
N TRP A 339 -12.96 -2.85 -0.89
CA TRP A 339 -13.16 -4.24 -1.28
C TRP A 339 -11.84 -4.98 -1.19
N ARG A 340 -11.92 -6.30 -1.03
CA ARG A 340 -10.77 -7.20 -1.06
C ARG A 340 -11.01 -8.41 -1.93
N PHE A 341 -9.93 -8.99 -2.41
CA PHE A 341 -9.93 -10.19 -3.24
C PHE A 341 -8.72 -11.07 -2.91
N ASN A 342 -8.93 -12.38 -2.70
CA ASN A 342 -7.84 -13.32 -2.46
C ASN A 342 -7.39 -13.95 -3.78
N ARG A 343 -6.16 -13.68 -4.20
CA ARG A 343 -5.62 -14.23 -5.45
C ARG A 343 -5.30 -15.71 -5.37
N ALA A 344 -5.16 -16.25 -4.16
CA ALA A 344 -4.95 -17.67 -3.92
C ALA A 344 -6.25 -18.48 -3.88
N ASP A 345 -7.40 -17.82 -3.73
CA ASP A 345 -8.73 -18.43 -3.69
C ASP A 345 -9.72 -17.58 -4.49
N ILE A 346 -9.67 -17.75 -5.82
CA ILE A 346 -10.47 -16.97 -6.77
C ILE A 346 -11.97 -17.29 -6.61
N GLU A 347 -12.32 -18.51 -6.17
CA GLU A 347 -13.70 -18.94 -5.96
C GLU A 347 -14.35 -18.22 -4.77
N GLY A 348 -13.54 -17.80 -3.79
CA GLY A 348 -13.99 -16.95 -2.67
C GLY A 348 -14.53 -15.58 -3.11
N GLY A 349 -14.23 -15.14 -4.34
CA GLY A 349 -14.78 -13.92 -4.92
C GLY A 349 -14.28 -12.64 -4.24
N VAL A 350 -15.05 -11.57 -4.40
CA VAL A 350 -14.77 -10.26 -3.79
C VAL A 350 -15.62 -10.08 -2.54
N ALA A 351 -14.97 -9.68 -1.44
CA ALA A 351 -15.66 -9.22 -0.24
C ALA A 351 -15.69 -7.69 -0.22
N PHE A 352 -16.89 -7.13 -0.06
CA PHE A 352 -17.09 -5.69 0.13
C PHE A 352 -17.03 -5.34 1.61
N LEU A 353 -16.27 -4.30 1.93
CA LEU A 353 -16.10 -3.74 3.27
C LEU A 353 -16.74 -2.35 3.26
N PRO A 354 -18.08 -2.27 3.41
CA PRO A 354 -18.78 -1.00 3.36
C PRO A 354 -18.33 -0.12 4.52
N PHE A 355 -18.21 1.17 4.25
CA PHE A 355 -18.23 2.14 5.33
C PHE A 355 -19.64 2.15 5.89
N SER A 356 -19.82 1.68 7.13
CA SER A 356 -21.13 1.63 7.76
C SER A 356 -21.40 2.96 8.48
N PRO A 357 -22.34 3.79 8.01
CA PRO A 357 -23.01 4.73 8.87
C PRO A 357 -24.26 4.03 9.43
N ASP A 358 -24.20 3.40 10.61
CA ASP A 358 -25.43 3.01 11.29
C ASP A 358 -26.13 4.27 11.83
N LEU A 359 -26.92 4.92 10.96
CA LEU A 359 -27.72 6.10 11.27
C LEU A 359 -29.14 5.74 11.73
N SER A 360 -29.44 4.45 11.94
CA SER A 360 -30.77 4.03 12.41
C SER A 360 -31.08 4.50 13.84
N ALA A 361 -30.09 5.00 14.57
CA ALA A 361 -30.21 5.55 15.91
C ALA A 361 -30.45 7.09 15.98
N VAL A 362 -30.59 7.80 14.86
CA VAL A 362 -30.77 9.26 14.89
C VAL A 362 -32.25 9.61 15.09
N HIS A 363 -32.76 9.36 16.28
CA HIS A 363 -33.97 9.97 16.78
C HIS A 363 -33.60 11.20 17.63
N THR A 364 -33.83 12.39 17.07
CA THR A 364 -34.20 13.67 17.74
C THR A 364 -33.40 14.16 18.95
N ALA A 365 -32.92 15.42 18.88
CA ALA A 365 -32.58 16.37 19.97
C ALA A 365 -31.72 15.94 21.19
N ASP A 366 -31.50 14.65 21.45
CA ASP A 366 -30.76 14.03 22.56
C ASP A 366 -29.56 13.24 22.03
N ALA A 367 -28.69 13.87 21.22
CA ALA A 367 -27.57 13.17 20.57
C ALA A 367 -26.18 13.50 21.15
N PRO A 368 -25.81 13.06 22.37
CA PRO A 368 -24.44 13.14 22.87
C PRO A 368 -23.56 11.92 22.49
N ASN A 369 -24.09 10.89 21.80
CA ASN A 369 -23.35 9.65 21.47
C ASN A 369 -23.56 9.20 20.01
N LEU A 370 -23.22 10.05 19.04
CA LEU A 370 -23.09 9.58 17.65
C LEU A 370 -21.67 9.00 17.48
N ALA A 371 -21.55 7.68 17.50
CA ALA A 371 -20.32 6.99 17.10
C ALA A 371 -20.07 7.26 15.60
N GLY A 372 -19.12 8.13 15.28
CA GLY A 372 -18.74 8.45 13.90
C GLY A 372 -17.74 7.44 13.32
N GLY A 373 -17.87 7.11 12.03
CA GLY A 373 -16.90 6.36 11.22
C GLY A 373 -16.60 7.10 9.91
N PRO A 374 -15.76 6.55 9.01
CA PRO A 374 -15.65 7.10 7.65
C PRO A 374 -17.01 6.98 6.91
N ALA A 375 -17.31 7.92 6.03
CA ALA A 375 -18.53 7.89 5.22
C ALA A 375 -18.29 8.39 3.78
N GLY A 376 -19.13 7.93 2.86
CA GLY A 376 -19.03 8.29 1.45
C GLY A 376 -17.93 7.55 0.70
N ALA A 377 -17.55 8.08 -0.47
CA ALA A 377 -16.59 7.42 -1.34
C ALA A 377 -15.17 7.50 -0.78
N ILE A 378 -14.35 6.51 -1.12
CA ILE A 378 -12.89 6.62 -0.99
C ILE A 378 -12.43 7.79 -1.86
N GLN A 379 -11.51 8.60 -1.35
CA GLN A 379 -10.90 9.70 -2.07
C GLN A 379 -9.38 9.49 -2.13
N GLY A 380 -8.83 9.44 -3.34
CA GLY A 380 -7.39 9.33 -3.56
C GLY A 380 -6.81 7.93 -3.30
N PRO A 381 -5.47 7.79 -3.39
CA PRO A 381 -4.81 6.52 -3.16
C PRO A 381 -4.98 6.02 -1.71
N ILE A 382 -4.89 4.70 -1.56
CA ILE A 382 -4.73 4.02 -0.27
C ILE A 382 -3.28 3.53 -0.16
N ALA A 383 -2.81 3.35 1.08
CA ALA A 383 -1.43 2.95 1.34
C ALA A 383 -1.36 1.78 2.33
N LEU A 384 -0.51 0.80 2.06
CA LEU A 384 -0.08 -0.19 3.05
C LEU A 384 0.99 0.45 3.95
N GLY A 385 0.71 0.54 5.24
CA GLY A 385 1.67 0.94 6.26
C GLY A 385 2.65 -0.20 6.59
N LEU A 386 3.86 0.16 7.02
CA LEU A 386 4.85 -0.81 7.50
C LEU A 386 4.41 -1.52 8.79
N ASP A 387 3.41 -0.99 9.50
CA ASP A 387 2.73 -1.62 10.62
C ASP A 387 1.74 -2.73 10.18
N GLY A 388 1.61 -2.97 8.88
CA GLY A 388 0.74 -3.99 8.29
C GLY A 388 -0.71 -3.56 8.12
N ASN A 389 -1.04 -2.30 8.43
CA ASN A 389 -2.38 -1.77 8.27
C ASN A 389 -2.54 -1.03 6.93
N ILE A 390 -3.76 -0.92 6.42
CA ILE A 390 -4.05 -0.20 5.19
C ILE A 390 -4.74 1.12 5.55
N TYR A 391 -4.28 2.21 4.97
CA TYR A 391 -4.75 3.56 5.28
C TYR A 391 -5.36 4.20 4.04
N GLY A 392 -6.39 5.01 4.25
CA GLY A 392 -7.05 5.72 3.17
C GLY A 392 -7.88 6.88 3.68
N THR A 393 -8.45 7.63 2.75
CA THR A 393 -9.31 8.76 3.10
C THR A 393 -10.69 8.63 2.47
N SER A 394 -11.67 9.20 3.15
CA SER A 394 -13.07 9.21 2.73
C SER A 394 -13.53 10.64 2.46
N THR A 395 -14.48 10.80 1.54
CA THR A 395 -15.04 12.12 1.16
C THR A 395 -15.81 12.80 2.29
N GLN A 396 -16.33 12.05 3.25
CA GLN A 396 -17.16 12.56 4.35
C GLN A 396 -16.76 11.85 5.66
N ASP A 397 -16.97 12.52 6.77
CA ASP A 397 -17.01 11.84 8.06
C ASP A 397 -18.48 11.51 8.37
N ALA A 398 -18.77 10.43 9.09
CA ALA A 398 -20.15 10.08 9.43
C ALA A 398 -20.76 11.01 10.52
N SER A 399 -20.11 12.13 10.87
CA SER A 399 -20.61 13.05 11.89
C SER A 399 -21.79 13.84 11.34
N ILE A 400 -22.81 14.09 12.17
CA ILE A 400 -24.07 14.68 11.73
C ILE A 400 -24.08 16.19 11.99
N THR A 401 -24.44 16.99 10.99
CA THR A 401 -24.90 18.39 11.20
C THR A 401 -26.41 18.46 11.38
N ALA A 402 -26.86 19.37 12.25
CA ALA A 402 -28.26 19.60 12.57
C ALA A 402 -29.12 19.81 11.32
N ALA A 403 -30.35 19.33 11.36
CA ALA A 403 -31.28 19.38 10.24
C ALA A 403 -31.47 20.83 9.74
N ASN A 404 -31.38 21.04 8.43
CA ASN A 404 -31.77 22.32 7.85
C ASN A 404 -33.27 22.58 8.05
N SER A 405 -33.77 23.76 7.70
CA SER A 405 -35.18 24.15 7.85
C SER A 405 -36.19 23.26 7.09
N ARG A 406 -35.72 22.28 6.30
CA ARG A 406 -36.52 21.24 5.62
C ARG A 406 -36.39 19.85 6.26
N GLY A 407 -35.75 19.72 7.43
CA GLY A 407 -35.57 18.45 8.12
C GLY A 407 -34.45 17.57 7.56
N VAL A 408 -33.62 18.07 6.64
CA VAL A 408 -32.55 17.27 6.02
C VAL A 408 -31.32 17.27 6.92
N ILE A 409 -30.99 16.10 7.46
CA ILE A 409 -29.78 15.79 8.22
C ILE A 409 -28.64 15.50 7.22
N ARG A 410 -27.45 16.11 7.39
CA ARG A 410 -26.29 15.87 6.50
C ARG A 410 -25.06 15.45 7.30
N ALA A 411 -24.29 14.53 6.75
CA ALA A 411 -22.93 14.25 7.21
C ALA A 411 -22.06 15.52 7.04
N ASN A 412 -21.18 15.83 8.01
CA ASN A 412 -20.23 16.91 7.86
C ASN A 412 -19.16 16.50 6.83
N GLY A 413 -19.05 17.27 5.77
CA GLY A 413 -18.39 16.86 4.52
C GLY A 413 -16.88 17.03 4.49
N GLN A 414 -16.19 16.89 5.63
CA GLN A 414 -14.75 17.22 5.71
C GLN A 414 -13.84 16.02 5.40
N GLY A 415 -14.36 14.80 5.56
CA GLY A 415 -13.66 13.55 5.27
C GLY A 415 -12.95 12.99 6.48
N ALA A 416 -12.74 11.68 6.49
CA ALA A 416 -11.99 10.99 7.54
C ALA A 416 -10.79 10.23 6.97
N LEU A 417 -9.68 10.27 7.69
CA LEU A 417 -8.63 9.26 7.56
C LEU A 417 -9.11 8.01 8.29
N PHE A 418 -9.06 6.88 7.58
CA PHE A 418 -9.38 5.59 8.16
C PHE A 418 -8.19 4.65 8.04
N ARG A 419 -8.22 3.61 8.85
CA ARG A 419 -7.32 2.47 8.82
C ARG A 419 -8.15 1.20 8.73
N LEU A 420 -7.92 0.40 7.70
CA LEU A 420 -8.29 -1.00 7.68
C LEU A 420 -7.19 -1.77 8.38
N VAL A 421 -7.55 -2.50 9.44
CA VAL A 421 -6.66 -3.44 10.09
C VAL A 421 -6.96 -4.83 9.56
N PRO A 422 -6.03 -5.43 8.81
CA PRO A 422 -6.23 -6.76 8.27
C PRO A 422 -6.38 -7.80 9.38
N GLY A 423 -7.42 -8.61 9.28
CA GLY A 423 -7.78 -9.65 10.21
C GLY A 423 -6.81 -10.83 10.21
N GLN A 424 -6.90 -11.69 11.23
CA GLN A 424 -6.08 -12.89 11.36
C GLN A 424 -6.78 -14.15 10.84
N ALA A 425 -8.09 -14.07 10.56
CA ALA A 425 -8.80 -15.19 9.94
C ALA A 425 -8.21 -15.49 8.55
N PRO A 426 -8.11 -16.77 8.13
CA PRO A 426 -7.56 -17.13 6.83
C PRO A 426 -8.28 -16.48 5.64
N ASP A 427 -9.58 -16.21 5.76
CA ASP A 427 -10.44 -15.54 4.77
C ASP A 427 -10.58 -14.03 5.03
N ARG A 428 -9.84 -13.51 6.02
CA ARG A 428 -9.88 -12.12 6.51
C ARG A 428 -11.27 -11.67 6.98
N SER A 429 -12.21 -12.58 7.28
CA SER A 429 -13.58 -12.23 7.70
C SER A 429 -13.65 -11.27 8.90
N ASP A 430 -12.56 -11.15 9.65
CA ASP A 430 -12.34 -10.26 10.78
C ASP A 430 -11.57 -8.95 10.45
N ASP A 431 -11.43 -8.58 9.17
CA ASP A 431 -10.97 -7.23 8.80
C ASP A 431 -11.86 -6.17 9.44
N ARG A 432 -11.24 -5.11 9.97
CA ARG A 432 -11.95 -3.98 10.59
C ARG A 432 -11.51 -2.66 9.99
N ILE A 433 -12.47 -1.76 9.79
CA ILE A 433 -12.20 -0.39 9.36
C ILE A 433 -12.48 0.54 10.52
N GLU A 434 -11.49 1.36 10.86
CA GLU A 434 -11.53 2.30 11.98
C GLU A 434 -11.30 3.72 11.46
N ALA A 435 -12.08 4.70 11.92
CA ALA A 435 -11.71 6.10 11.74
C ALA A 435 -10.53 6.41 12.66
N VAL A 436 -9.45 6.95 12.08
CA VAL A 436 -8.22 7.28 12.81
C VAL A 436 -8.18 8.76 13.15
N ARG A 437 -8.59 9.60 12.19
CA ARG A 437 -8.53 11.05 12.35
C ARG A 437 -9.61 11.75 11.53
N TYR A 438 -10.23 12.74 12.15
CA TYR A 438 -11.09 13.71 11.50
C TYR A 438 -10.30 15.00 11.27
N PHE A 439 -10.41 15.54 10.06
CA PHE A 439 -9.73 16.77 9.70
C PHE A 439 -10.67 17.94 9.94
N ASN A 440 -10.18 19.00 10.60
CA ASN A 440 -10.95 20.21 10.83
C ASN A 440 -10.47 21.34 9.91
N ASP A 441 -11.42 22.17 9.47
CA ASP A 441 -11.17 23.31 8.57
C ASP A 441 -10.26 24.39 9.19
N SER A 442 -10.13 24.47 10.52
CA SER A 442 -9.32 25.52 11.15
C SER A 442 -7.81 25.23 11.14
N GLU A 443 -7.41 23.96 11.12
CA GLU A 443 -6.02 23.55 11.33
C GLU A 443 -5.40 22.87 10.09
N PHE A 444 -6.11 21.90 9.51
CA PHE A 444 -5.63 21.11 8.38
C PHE A 444 -6.46 21.31 7.10
N GLY A 445 -7.62 21.96 7.19
CA GLY A 445 -8.54 22.10 6.06
C GLY A 445 -9.34 20.83 5.78
N SER A 446 -9.89 20.73 4.57
CA SER A 446 -10.85 19.70 4.16
C SER A 446 -10.60 19.19 2.74
N GLY A 447 -11.30 18.09 2.39
CA GLY A 447 -11.20 17.46 1.07
C GLY A 447 -9.91 16.66 0.94
N LEU A 448 -9.72 15.68 1.81
CA LEU A 448 -8.58 14.78 1.81
C LEU A 448 -8.42 14.05 0.47
N PHE A 449 -7.20 13.93 -0.01
CA PHE A 449 -6.90 13.32 -1.32
C PHE A 449 -6.02 12.07 -1.21
N GLY A 450 -6.48 11.13 -0.39
CA GLY A 450 -5.82 9.85 -0.20
C GLY A 450 -4.50 9.97 0.53
N VAL A 451 -3.84 8.83 0.69
CA VAL A 451 -2.53 8.72 1.30
C VAL A 451 -1.64 7.80 0.47
N ARG A 452 -0.34 8.07 0.51
CA ARG A 452 0.71 7.25 -0.10
C ARG A 452 1.75 6.88 0.95
N ALA A 453 2.27 5.66 0.88
CA ALA A 453 3.40 5.26 1.71
C ALA A 453 4.62 6.14 1.42
N GLY A 454 5.22 6.68 2.47
CA GLY A 454 6.34 7.60 2.43
C GLY A 454 7.58 7.01 3.08
N PRO A 455 8.56 7.87 3.43
CA PRO A 455 9.81 7.43 4.03
C PRO A 455 9.63 7.02 5.50
N VAL A 456 10.63 6.32 6.05
CA VAL A 456 10.83 6.20 7.49
C VAL A 456 11.73 7.35 7.95
N VAL A 457 11.24 8.17 8.87
CA VAL A 457 11.96 9.31 9.45
C VAL A 457 11.92 9.17 10.97
N ASN A 458 13.08 9.19 11.62
CA ASN A 458 13.21 9.09 13.08
C ASN A 458 12.42 7.93 13.69
N GLY A 459 12.49 6.74 13.06
CA GLY A 459 11.79 5.53 13.52
C GLY A 459 10.29 5.50 13.24
N LYS A 460 9.72 6.52 12.60
CA LYS A 460 8.30 6.60 12.24
C LYS A 460 8.12 6.43 10.74
N HIS A 461 7.21 5.57 10.30
CA HIS A 461 6.83 5.47 8.89
C HIS A 461 5.83 6.57 8.57
N TRP A 462 6.15 7.37 7.55
CA TRP A 462 5.26 8.44 7.14
C TRP A 462 4.28 7.97 6.08
N LEU A 463 3.01 8.34 6.22
CA LEU A 463 2.06 8.34 5.11
C LEU A 463 1.83 9.77 4.66
N LEU A 464 2.05 10.04 3.38
CA LEU A 464 1.94 11.36 2.79
C LEU A 464 0.53 11.53 2.23
N GLY A 465 -0.09 12.65 2.53
CA GLY A 465 -1.41 12.99 2.00
C GLY A 465 -1.52 14.47 1.70
N THR A 466 -2.64 14.82 1.06
CA THR A 466 -2.93 16.20 0.71
C THR A 466 -4.38 16.54 1.02
N THR A 467 -4.67 17.83 1.10
CA THR A 467 -6.04 18.35 1.22
C THR A 467 -6.33 19.34 0.10
N ARG A 468 -7.59 19.42 -0.33
CA ARG A 468 -8.03 20.43 -1.31
C ARG A 468 -7.96 21.82 -0.70
N THR A 469 -8.38 21.98 0.55
CA THR A 469 -8.29 23.25 1.28
C THR A 469 -7.34 23.06 2.45
N GLY A 470 -6.49 24.05 2.75
CA GLY A 470 -5.45 23.95 3.76
C GLY A 470 -5.83 24.60 5.07
N GLY A 471 -7.13 24.85 5.29
CA GLY A 471 -7.66 25.47 6.49
C GLY A 471 -7.23 26.92 6.69
N SER A 472 -7.91 27.65 7.58
CA SER A 472 -7.62 29.07 7.81
C SER A 472 -7.53 29.47 9.28
N LEU A 473 -6.56 30.33 9.62
CA LEU A 473 -6.60 31.17 10.83
C LEU A 473 -7.45 32.44 10.64
N ASN A 474 -7.90 32.73 9.42
CA ASN A 474 -8.63 33.94 9.04
C ASN A 474 -9.79 33.66 8.04
N PRO A 475 -11.07 33.78 8.44
CA PRO A 475 -12.22 33.38 7.61
C PRO A 475 -12.39 34.13 6.28
N GLU A 476 -11.68 35.24 6.07
CA GLU A 476 -11.78 36.09 4.88
C GLU A 476 -10.73 35.80 3.78
N SER A 477 -9.80 34.87 3.99
CA SER A 477 -8.85 34.44 2.95
C SER A 477 -9.19 33.06 2.41
N ASP A 478 -9.58 32.99 1.14
CA ASP A 478 -9.83 31.77 0.38
C ASP A 478 -8.69 30.74 0.52
N THR A 479 -9.01 29.59 1.13
CA THR A 479 -8.11 28.54 1.59
C THR A 479 -7.44 27.74 0.46
N SER A 480 -6.11 27.76 0.37
CA SER A 480 -5.31 26.88 -0.50
C SER A 480 -4.91 25.61 0.22
N GLY A 481 -4.82 24.48 -0.48
CA GLY A 481 -4.56 23.13 0.08
C GLY A 481 -3.24 22.95 0.81
N LEU A 482 -3.00 21.76 1.39
CA LEU A 482 -1.73 21.46 2.06
C LEU A 482 -1.18 20.06 1.73
N ILE A 483 0.10 19.86 2.07
CA ILE A 483 0.76 18.55 2.16
C ILE A 483 0.93 18.22 3.64
N TYR A 484 0.56 17.01 4.03
CA TYR A 484 0.77 16.50 5.37
C TYR A 484 1.48 15.13 5.36
N ALA A 485 2.16 14.82 6.47
CA ALA A 485 2.63 13.48 6.78
C ALA A 485 1.91 12.99 8.03
N LEU A 486 1.35 11.79 7.98
CA LEU A 486 0.90 11.02 9.14
C LEU A 486 2.07 10.17 9.59
N GLU A 487 2.43 10.25 10.87
CA GLU A 487 3.54 9.49 11.39
C GLU A 487 3.03 8.23 12.09
N ILE A 488 3.42 7.05 11.62
CA ILE A 488 3.14 5.75 12.24
C ILE A 488 4.37 5.33 13.03
N ASP A 489 4.20 5.12 14.33
CA ASP A 489 5.25 4.54 15.16
C ASP A 489 5.59 3.10 14.73
N LEU A 490 6.88 2.84 14.49
CA LEU A 490 7.38 1.51 14.21
C LEU A 490 8.00 0.90 15.46
N PRO A 491 7.98 -0.44 15.61
CA PRO A 491 8.66 -1.09 16.71
C PRO A 491 10.16 -0.76 16.72
N ASP A 492 10.63 -0.20 17.84
CA ASP A 492 12.04 0.04 18.06
C ASP A 492 12.84 -1.27 17.96
N ILE A 493 14.04 -1.16 17.40
CA ILE A 493 14.97 -2.27 17.31
C ILE A 493 15.95 -2.17 18.47
N ALA A 494 16.02 -3.22 19.28
CA ALA A 494 16.95 -3.30 20.40
C ALA A 494 17.48 -4.71 20.57
N PHE A 495 18.74 -4.84 21.00
CA PHE A 495 19.24 -6.09 21.53
C PHE A 495 18.76 -6.26 22.97
N THR A 496 17.79 -7.16 23.19
CA THR A 496 17.42 -7.59 24.53
C THR A 496 18.52 -8.44 25.16
N GLU A 497 19.34 -9.09 24.32
CA GLU A 497 20.59 -9.73 24.69
C GLU A 497 21.64 -9.41 23.63
N PRO A 498 22.65 -8.58 23.94
CA PRO A 498 23.74 -8.29 23.02
C PRO A 498 24.42 -9.58 22.55
N LEU A 499 25.00 -9.55 21.35
CA LEU A 499 25.80 -10.66 20.85
C LEU A 499 26.91 -10.96 21.86
N LYS A 500 26.92 -12.21 22.34
CA LYS A 500 27.96 -12.69 23.26
C LYS A 500 28.43 -14.06 22.85
N ALA A 501 29.70 -14.34 23.13
CA ALA A 501 30.23 -15.69 23.13
C ALA A 501 30.07 -16.30 24.53
N ASP A 502 29.96 -17.62 24.62
CA ASP A 502 29.84 -18.34 25.90
C ASP A 502 31.10 -18.21 26.78
N LYS A 503 32.27 -18.00 26.16
CA LYS A 503 33.53 -17.63 26.81
C LYS A 503 34.16 -16.41 26.13
N SER A 504 34.96 -15.65 26.86
CA SER A 504 35.80 -14.57 26.33
C SER A 504 37.18 -15.04 25.84
N SER A 505 37.62 -16.23 26.26
CA SER A 505 38.91 -16.81 25.90
C SER A 505 38.77 -18.29 25.54
N TYR A 506 39.50 -18.71 24.50
CA TYR A 506 39.52 -20.07 23.98
C TYR A 506 40.94 -20.53 23.69
N THR A 507 41.11 -21.83 23.61
CA THR A 507 42.29 -22.47 23.02
C THR A 507 41.99 -22.93 21.59
N THR A 508 43.03 -23.00 20.74
CA THR A 508 42.91 -23.58 19.40
C THR A 508 42.28 -24.98 19.46
N GLY A 509 41.28 -25.24 18.62
CA GLY A 509 40.47 -26.47 18.60
C GLY A 509 39.13 -26.36 19.32
N GLU A 510 38.95 -25.40 20.24
CA GLU A 510 37.65 -25.14 20.86
C GLU A 510 36.67 -24.47 19.88
N ARG A 511 35.38 -24.62 20.16
CA ARG A 511 34.26 -24.11 19.36
C ARG A 511 33.45 -23.09 20.16
N PRO A 512 33.56 -21.79 19.84
CA PRO A 512 32.72 -20.76 20.46
C PRO A 512 31.23 -21.01 20.21
N VAL A 513 30.41 -20.68 21.20
CA VAL A 513 28.95 -20.63 21.07
C VAL A 513 28.51 -19.18 21.22
N LEU A 514 27.93 -18.64 20.17
CA LEU A 514 27.38 -17.29 20.14
C LEU A 514 25.88 -17.32 20.49
N THR A 515 25.42 -16.34 21.27
CA THR A 515 24.00 -16.13 21.59
C THR A 515 23.65 -14.65 21.46
N TRP A 516 22.43 -14.37 21.00
CA TRP A 516 21.89 -13.02 20.90
C TRP A 516 20.36 -13.07 20.92
N ALA A 517 19.74 -11.98 21.31
CA ALA A 517 18.30 -11.78 21.19
C ALA A 517 17.98 -10.32 20.90
N THR A 518 16.94 -10.10 20.08
CA THR A 518 16.48 -8.76 19.72
C THR A 518 14.96 -8.65 19.77
N THR A 519 14.48 -7.42 19.91
CA THR A 519 13.10 -7.01 19.65
C THR A 519 13.08 -6.11 18.42
N GLY A 520 11.99 -6.15 17.65
CA GLY A 520 11.79 -5.28 16.47
C GLY A 520 12.61 -5.64 15.22
N ALA A 521 13.66 -6.47 15.34
CA ALA A 521 14.41 -6.94 14.18
C ALA A 521 13.67 -8.06 13.43
N GLN A 522 13.71 -8.01 12.10
CA GLN A 522 13.15 -9.04 11.22
C GLN A 522 14.22 -10.03 10.73
N LYS A 523 15.47 -9.57 10.61
CA LYS A 523 16.62 -10.39 10.19
C LYS A 523 17.91 -9.81 10.76
N CYS A 524 18.95 -10.64 10.88
CA CYS A 524 20.28 -10.17 11.21
C CYS A 524 21.32 -10.65 10.20
N LEU A 525 22.39 -9.90 10.00
CA LEU A 525 23.51 -10.21 9.12
C LEU A 525 24.79 -10.31 9.95
N ALA A 526 25.41 -11.49 9.91
CA ALA A 526 26.70 -11.74 10.55
C ALA A 526 27.87 -11.26 9.67
N SER A 527 28.90 -10.72 10.31
CA SER A 527 30.19 -10.38 9.67
C SER A 527 31.37 -10.54 10.64
N GLY A 528 32.60 -10.49 10.13
CA GLY A 528 33.82 -10.67 10.92
C GLY A 528 34.23 -12.15 10.98
N GLY A 529 34.35 -12.71 12.19
CA GLY A 529 34.69 -14.12 12.43
C GLY A 529 33.66 -15.16 11.96
N TRP A 530 32.56 -14.70 11.38
CA TRP A 530 31.42 -15.47 10.87
C TRP A 530 30.70 -14.63 9.81
N GLN A 531 29.83 -15.26 9.01
CA GLN A 531 29.12 -14.60 7.91
C GLN A 531 27.72 -15.18 7.69
N GLY A 532 26.86 -14.42 7.00
CA GLY A 532 25.56 -14.88 6.50
C GLY A 532 24.36 -14.40 7.33
N THR A 533 23.16 -14.67 6.83
CA THR A 533 21.90 -14.26 7.46
C THR A 533 21.59 -15.12 8.67
N GLN A 534 21.17 -14.47 9.75
CA GLN A 534 20.79 -15.06 11.03
C GLN A 534 19.36 -14.64 11.39
N GLN A 535 18.72 -15.43 12.25
CA GLN A 535 17.44 -15.04 12.84
C GLN A 535 17.62 -13.87 13.83
N ALA A 536 16.54 -13.13 14.08
CA ALA A 536 16.51 -11.99 15.00
C ALA A 536 16.99 -12.36 16.43
N SER A 537 16.71 -13.58 16.86
CA SER A 537 17.23 -14.16 18.10
C SER A 537 17.77 -15.55 17.81
N GLY A 538 18.86 -15.95 18.44
CA GLY A 538 19.46 -17.25 18.13
C GLY A 538 20.67 -17.65 18.95
N ARG A 539 21.11 -18.88 18.66
CA ARG A 539 22.32 -19.50 19.19
C ARG A 539 23.05 -20.19 18.05
N ALA A 540 24.33 -19.90 17.88
CA ALA A 540 25.15 -20.48 16.82
C ALA A 540 26.45 -21.04 17.39
N GLN A 541 26.76 -22.30 17.06
CA GLN A 541 28.06 -22.89 17.37
C GLN A 541 29.02 -22.66 16.19
N MET A 542 30.16 -22.05 16.46
CA MET A 542 31.18 -21.75 15.45
C MET A 542 32.05 -22.99 15.16
N PRO A 543 32.73 -23.01 14.00
CA PRO A 543 33.80 -23.97 13.73
C PRO A 543 34.90 -23.93 14.79
N ALA A 544 35.70 -24.99 14.84
CA ALA A 544 36.85 -25.03 15.74
C ALA A 544 37.88 -23.96 15.35
N LEU A 545 38.41 -23.26 16.35
CA LEU A 545 39.36 -22.17 16.15
C LEU A 545 40.73 -22.71 15.73
N ALA A 546 41.22 -22.33 14.56
CA ALA A 546 42.48 -22.86 14.02
C ALA A 546 43.72 -22.04 14.42
N THR A 547 43.55 -20.74 14.66
CA THR A 547 44.66 -19.78 14.84
C THR A 547 44.49 -18.99 16.12
N ALA A 548 45.57 -18.79 16.86
CA ALA A 548 45.61 -17.89 18.00
C ALA A 548 45.48 -16.42 17.56
N GLY A 549 44.86 -15.58 18.39
CA GLY A 549 44.61 -14.17 18.10
C GLY A 549 43.22 -13.72 18.54
N THR A 550 42.87 -12.47 18.23
CA THR A 550 41.55 -11.91 18.52
C THR A 550 40.61 -12.17 17.35
N VAL A 551 39.42 -12.69 17.64
CA VAL A 551 38.34 -12.85 16.65
C VAL A 551 37.16 -11.98 17.08
N ILE A 552 36.72 -11.12 16.17
CA ILE A 552 35.55 -10.25 16.38
C ILE A 552 34.39 -10.81 15.57
N TYR A 553 33.31 -11.17 16.25
CA TYR A 553 32.03 -11.51 15.66
C TYR A 553 31.13 -10.28 15.69
N SER A 554 30.61 -9.88 14.55
CA SER A 554 29.69 -8.75 14.42
C SER A 554 28.33 -9.22 13.95
N LEU A 555 27.26 -8.66 14.52
CA LEU A 555 25.89 -8.92 14.12
C LEU A 555 25.15 -7.60 13.91
N THR A 556 24.70 -7.35 12.70
CA THR A 556 23.83 -6.21 12.38
C THR A 556 22.41 -6.72 12.20
N CYS A 557 21.49 -6.31 13.06
CA CYS A 557 20.09 -6.66 12.99
C CYS A 557 19.28 -5.53 12.36
N GLU A 558 18.42 -5.86 11.41
CA GLU A 558 17.61 -4.94 10.62
C GLU A 558 16.12 -5.18 10.92
N GLY A 559 15.37 -4.10 11.00
CA GLY A 559 13.91 -4.09 11.20
C GLY A 559 13.30 -2.84 10.57
N LEU A 560 12.00 -2.63 10.80
CA LEU A 560 11.24 -1.57 10.11
C LEU A 560 11.73 -0.17 10.48
N ALA A 561 12.13 0.04 11.74
CA ALA A 561 12.62 1.33 12.22
C ALA A 561 14.09 1.64 11.85
N GLY A 562 14.85 0.66 11.33
CA GLY A 562 16.27 0.84 10.98
C GLY A 562 17.15 -0.39 11.22
N SER A 563 18.36 -0.17 11.73
CA SER A 563 19.29 -1.25 12.09
C SER A 563 20.06 -0.98 13.38
N GLN A 564 20.47 -2.04 14.06
CA GLN A 564 21.32 -2.02 15.25
C GLN A 564 22.46 -3.02 15.10
N ARG A 565 23.62 -2.72 15.68
CA ARG A 565 24.79 -3.59 15.62
C ARG A 565 25.28 -3.97 17.00
N SER A 566 25.71 -5.23 17.15
CA SER A 566 26.36 -5.75 18.35
C SER A 566 27.60 -6.55 17.95
N ASP A 567 28.68 -6.43 18.73
CA ASP A 567 29.95 -7.11 18.49
C ASP A 567 30.34 -7.95 19.72
N ALA A 568 30.87 -9.16 19.49
CA ALA A 568 31.49 -10.02 20.48
C ALA A 568 32.95 -10.28 20.11
N SER A 569 33.87 -9.89 21.00
CA SER A 569 35.30 -10.13 20.83
C SER A 569 35.74 -11.31 21.70
N ILE A 570 36.48 -12.24 21.11
CA ILE A 570 37.10 -13.36 21.84
C ILE A 570 38.61 -13.37 21.62
N THR A 571 39.33 -13.90 22.61
CA THR A 571 40.78 -14.12 22.52
C THR A 571 41.06 -15.61 22.39
N VAL A 572 41.85 -15.99 21.39
CA VAL A 572 42.27 -17.37 21.17
C VAL A 572 43.75 -17.50 21.51
N THR A 573 44.09 -18.37 22.45
CA THR A 573 45.47 -18.74 22.75
C THR A 573 45.82 -20.06 22.09
N GLN A 574 47.11 -20.26 21.81
CA GLN A 574 47.58 -21.56 21.31
C GLN A 574 47.42 -22.59 22.43
N GLY A 575 46.76 -23.72 22.14
CA GLY A 575 46.75 -24.84 23.06
C GLY A 575 48.12 -25.51 23.09
N ASP A 576 48.61 -25.88 24.27
CA ASP A 576 49.80 -26.73 24.38
C ASP A 576 49.47 -28.09 23.77
N THR A 577 49.99 -28.37 22.58
CA THR A 577 49.98 -29.72 22.04
C THR A 577 50.82 -30.57 23.00
N PRO A 578 50.31 -31.67 23.59
CA PRO A 578 51.18 -32.63 24.23
C PRO A 578 52.16 -33.11 23.16
N VAL A 579 53.44 -32.76 23.31
CA VAL A 579 54.51 -33.39 22.54
C VAL A 579 54.41 -34.87 22.91
N GLN A 580 53.87 -35.68 22.01
CA GLN A 580 53.89 -37.12 22.18
C GLN A 580 55.38 -37.51 22.31
N PRO A 581 55.82 -38.12 23.42
CA PRO A 581 57.19 -38.59 23.52
C PRO A 581 57.40 -39.56 22.36
N VAL A 582 58.32 -39.26 21.46
CA VAL A 582 58.78 -40.22 20.47
C VAL A 582 59.30 -41.41 21.28
N ALA A 583 58.59 -42.54 21.20
CA ALA A 583 59.05 -43.78 21.80
C ALA A 583 60.44 -44.10 21.21
N PRO A 584 61.45 -44.43 22.04
CA PRO A 584 62.78 -44.73 21.53
C PRO A 584 62.69 -45.94 20.62
N THR A 585 63.17 -45.78 19.38
CA THR A 585 63.34 -46.84 18.41
C THR A 585 64.25 -47.91 19.02
N GLU A 586 63.69 -49.08 19.31
CA GLU A 586 64.47 -50.25 19.71
C GLU A 586 65.35 -50.67 18.53
N VAL A 587 66.67 -50.53 18.72
CA VAL A 587 67.67 -51.02 17.78
C VAL A 587 67.74 -52.54 17.96
N GLN A 588 67.02 -53.28 17.12
CA GLN A 588 67.29 -54.70 16.94
C GLN A 588 68.50 -54.86 16.02
N ASP A 589 69.63 -55.12 16.67
CA ASP A 589 70.81 -55.72 16.07
C ASP A 589 70.48 -57.17 15.64
N VAL A 590 70.39 -57.42 14.34
CA VAL A 590 70.56 -58.75 13.76
C VAL A 590 71.42 -58.62 12.51
N GLY A 591 72.71 -58.88 12.68
CA GLY A 591 73.63 -59.12 11.58
C GLY A 591 73.41 -60.48 10.91
N GLY A 592 73.44 -60.47 9.57
CA GLY A 592 74.21 -61.43 8.76
C GLY A 592 73.53 -62.72 8.25
N GLY A 593 73.27 -62.77 6.94
CA GLY A 593 73.10 -64.04 6.21
C GLY A 593 72.58 -63.88 4.77
N ALA A 594 73.48 -64.04 3.78
CA ALA A 594 73.29 -63.76 2.36
C ALA A 594 72.27 -64.64 1.60
N THR A 595 71.67 -64.11 0.51
CA THR A 595 71.84 -64.55 -0.90
C THR A 595 70.94 -63.77 -1.89
N LEU A 596 71.48 -63.48 -3.08
CA LEU A 596 70.92 -62.79 -4.27
C LEU A 596 69.99 -63.72 -5.10
N PRO A 597 69.42 -63.37 -6.31
CA PRO A 597 69.28 -62.08 -7.04
C PRO A 597 67.89 -61.85 -7.72
N ALA A 598 67.80 -60.74 -8.47
CA ALA A 598 67.16 -60.58 -9.79
C ALA A 598 65.71 -60.06 -9.88
N GLY A 599 65.50 -59.10 -10.79
CA GLY A 599 64.21 -58.96 -11.48
C GLY A 599 63.77 -57.53 -11.79
N LEU A 600 64.34 -56.96 -12.84
CA LEU A 600 63.96 -55.74 -13.56
C LEU A 600 62.44 -55.49 -13.77
N ALA A 601 62.10 -54.19 -13.64
CA ALA A 601 61.37 -53.35 -14.61
C ALA A 601 59.92 -53.67 -15.02
N GLY A 602 59.12 -52.60 -15.11
CA GLY A 602 58.26 -52.40 -16.29
C GLY A 602 56.81 -51.97 -16.05
N LEU A 603 56.61 -50.64 -16.04
CA LEU A 603 55.64 -49.90 -16.87
C LEU A 603 54.12 -50.25 -16.86
N ALA A 604 53.38 -49.25 -16.37
CA ALA A 604 52.40 -48.42 -17.10
C ALA A 604 51.01 -48.96 -17.52
N LEU A 605 50.01 -48.18 -17.06
CA LEU A 605 48.78 -47.71 -17.72
C LEU A 605 47.96 -48.67 -18.60
N LEU A 606 46.66 -48.76 -18.30
CA LEU A 606 45.62 -48.36 -19.25
C LEU A 606 44.22 -48.26 -18.59
N ALA A 607 43.62 -47.08 -18.73
CA ALA A 607 42.20 -46.85 -18.58
C ALA A 607 41.45 -47.40 -19.81
N LEU A 608 40.19 -47.84 -19.64
CA LEU A 608 39.03 -47.44 -20.45
C LEU A 608 37.75 -48.25 -20.12
N LEU A 609 36.75 -47.49 -19.64
CA LEU A 609 35.32 -47.52 -19.97
C LEU A 609 34.62 -48.85 -20.36
N ARG A 610 33.56 -49.18 -19.61
CA ARG A 610 32.31 -49.70 -20.19
C ARG A 610 31.06 -49.06 -19.56
N ARG A 611 30.15 -48.63 -20.44
CA ARG A 611 28.89 -47.92 -20.21
C ARG A 611 27.74 -48.87 -19.80
N ARG A 612 26.89 -48.40 -18.86
CA ARG A 612 25.38 -48.40 -18.80
C ARG A 612 24.60 -49.74 -18.89
N PRO A 613 23.25 -49.76 -18.67
CA PRO A 613 22.36 -49.10 -17.70
C PRO A 613 21.34 -50.09 -17.06
N GLY A 614 20.41 -49.64 -16.19
CA GLY A 614 19.23 -50.44 -15.84
C GLY A 614 18.27 -49.81 -14.82
N ARG A 615 17.18 -49.20 -15.32
CA ARG A 615 15.92 -48.94 -14.59
C ARG A 615 15.02 -50.20 -14.68
N HIS A 616 14.21 -50.47 -13.65
CA HIS A 616 12.80 -51.01 -13.64
C HIS A 616 12.45 -51.30 -12.17
N ALA A 617 11.43 -50.77 -11.47
CA ALA A 617 10.00 -50.45 -11.70
C ALA A 617 9.01 -51.56 -11.21
N CYS A 618 7.86 -51.11 -10.65
CA CYS A 618 6.65 -51.81 -10.15
C CYS A 618 6.71 -52.40 -8.73
N ARG A 619 5.66 -52.38 -7.88
CA ARG A 619 4.17 -52.22 -7.96
C ARG A 619 3.69 -51.93 -6.50
N THR A 620 2.55 -51.35 -6.14
CA THR A 620 1.16 -51.33 -6.65
C THR A 620 0.47 -50.03 -6.27
#